data_AF-A0A945Y4L5-F1
#
_entry.id   AF-A0A945Y4L5-F1
#
_cell.length_a   1.000
_cell.length_b   1.000
_cell.length_c   1.000
_cell.angle_alpha   90.00
_cell.angle_beta   90.00
_cell.angle_gamma   90.00
#
_symmetry.space_group_name_H-M   'P 1'
#
loop_
_entity.id
_entity.type
_entity.pdbx_description
1 polymer ?
#
loop_
_entity_poly.entity_id
_entity_poly.type
_entity_poly.pdbx_seq_one_letter_code
_entity_poly.pdbx_strand_id
1 'polypeptide(L)'
;MDGFIKLLKWLEVDRAVMFAVLSKVWSLFATPVTLLLISSYLDPEVQGLYYTFLSLMALQPFVELGFCIVITQFASHEWASLKLNSCGSIDGDEGARMRLISLGRLVFKWCVGSSIIFVLLV
;
A
#
# COMPACT_ATOMS: atom_id res chain seq x y z
N MET A 1 7.14 -1.73 -30.62
CA MET A 1 6.90 -2.50 -29.39
C MET A 1 8.19 -3.04 -28.77
N ASP A 2 9.25 -3.23 -29.56
CA ASP A 2 10.52 -3.84 -29.09
C ASP A 2 11.38 -2.94 -28.19
N GLY A 3 11.26 -1.61 -28.32
CA GLY A 3 11.97 -0.65 -27.47
C GLY A 3 11.56 -0.71 -26.00
N PHE A 4 10.26 -0.94 -25.74
CA PHE A 4 9.72 -1.03 -24.37
C PHE A 4 10.22 -2.29 -23.65
N ILE A 5 10.33 -3.41 -24.38
CA ILE A 5 10.82 -4.69 -23.85
C ILE A 5 12.35 -4.64 -23.63
N LYS A 6 13.09 -3.95 -24.52
CA LYS A 6 14.52 -3.70 -24.33
C LYS A 6 14.81 -2.80 -23.12
N LEU A 7 13.98 -1.76 -22.90
CA LEU A 7 14.07 -0.90 -21.72
C LEU A 7 13.76 -1.70 -20.44
N LEU A 8 12.74 -2.55 -20.45
CA LEU A 8 12.37 -3.43 -19.32
C LEU A 8 13.46 -4.45 -18.95
N LYS A 9 14.13 -5.01 -19.97
CA LYS A 9 15.26 -5.94 -19.75
C LYS A 9 16.53 -5.23 -19.31
N TRP A 10 16.76 -4.00 -19.75
CA TRP A 10 17.90 -3.18 -19.32
C TRP A 10 17.75 -2.69 -17.88
N LEU A 11 16.51 -2.51 -17.41
CA LEU A 11 16.18 -2.11 -16.04
C LEU A 11 16.09 -3.27 -15.04
N GLU A 12 16.40 -4.51 -15.45
CA GLU A 12 16.32 -5.70 -14.59
C GLU A 12 15.01 -5.73 -13.78
N VAL A 13 13.89 -5.40 -14.45
CA VAL A 13 12.59 -5.20 -13.81
C VAL A 13 12.14 -6.52 -13.19
N ASP A 14 12.39 -6.65 -11.89
CA ASP A 14 11.91 -7.76 -11.08
C ASP A 14 10.37 -7.79 -11.16
N ARG A 15 9.79 -8.99 -11.05
CA ARG A 15 8.35 -9.20 -11.03
C ARG A 15 7.67 -8.30 -10.00
N ALA A 16 8.33 -8.06 -8.87
CA ALA A 16 7.86 -7.15 -7.82
C ALA A 16 7.77 -5.69 -8.31
N VAL A 17 8.77 -5.19 -9.04
CA VAL A 17 8.78 -3.83 -9.59
C VAL A 17 7.70 -3.67 -10.65
N MET A 18 7.48 -4.69 -11.49
CA MET A 18 6.40 -4.67 -12.48
C MET A 18 5.03 -4.53 -11.82
N PHE A 19 4.76 -5.28 -10.75
CA PHE A 19 3.51 -5.16 -9.99
C PHE A 19 3.38 -3.79 -9.31
N ALA A 20 4.46 -3.26 -8.74
CA ALA A 20 4.46 -1.94 -8.12
C ALA A 20 4.09 -0.85 -9.16
N VAL A 21 4.74 -0.85 -10.32
CA VAL A 21 4.44 0.09 -11.41
C VAL A 21 3.01 -0.08 -11.91
N LEU A 22 2.55 -1.31 -12.12
CA LEU A 22 1.19 -1.59 -12.58
C LEU A 22 0.13 -1.05 -11.59
N SER A 23 0.37 -1.19 -10.28
CA SER A 23 -0.53 -0.65 -9.26
C SER A 23 -0.61 0.89 -9.30
N LYS A 24 0.50 1.57 -9.60
CA LYS A 24 0.55 3.03 -9.73
C LYS A 24 -0.15 3.49 -11.00
N VAL A 25 0.12 2.83 -12.14
CA VAL A 25 -0.57 3.10 -13.41
C VAL A 25 -2.07 2.89 -13.23
N TRP A 26 -2.50 1.79 -12.61
CA TRP A 26 -3.91 1.55 -12.31
C TRP A 26 -4.52 2.68 -11.48
N SER A 27 -3.85 3.10 -10.40
CA SER A 27 -4.35 4.19 -9.54
C SER A 27 -4.46 5.53 -10.28
N LEU A 28 -3.51 5.81 -11.18
CA LEU A 28 -3.53 7.02 -12.03
C LEU A 28 -4.72 7.04 -12.99
N PHE A 29 -5.16 5.89 -13.49
CA PHE A 29 -6.36 5.79 -14.33
C PHE A 29 -7.66 5.71 -13.52
N ALA A 30 -7.68 4.94 -12.44
CA ALA A 30 -8.87 4.73 -11.63
C ALA A 30 -9.38 6.02 -10.98
N THR A 31 -8.47 6.90 -10.54
CA THR A 31 -8.84 8.17 -9.90
C THR A 31 -9.66 9.10 -10.80
N PRO A 32 -9.20 9.49 -12.01
CA PRO A 32 -10.00 10.34 -12.91
C PRO A 32 -11.25 9.64 -13.44
N VAL A 33 -11.21 8.33 -13.68
CA VAL A 33 -12.41 7.57 -14.05
C VAL A 33 -13.47 7.65 -12.96
N THR A 34 -13.06 7.49 -11.70
CA THR A 34 -13.96 7.62 -10.54
C THR A 34 -14.52 9.04 -10.45
N LEU A 35 -13.69 10.07 -10.68
CA LEU A 35 -14.12 11.46 -10.73
C LEU A 35 -15.18 11.72 -11.80
N LEU A 36 -15.01 11.17 -13.01
CA LEU A 36 -15.97 11.27 -14.10
C LEU A 36 -17.29 10.56 -13.78
N LEU A 37 -17.22 9.38 -13.16
CA LEU A 37 -18.39 8.65 -12.71
C LEU A 37 -19.17 9.46 -11.66
N ILE A 38 -18.47 10.00 -10.66
CA ILE A 38 -19.09 10.83 -9.63
C ILE A 38 -19.79 12.03 -10.26
N SER A 39 -19.12 12.74 -11.16
CA SER A 39 -19.69 13.91 -11.81
C SER A 39 -20.87 13.60 -12.74
N SER A 40 -20.99 12.36 -13.23
CA SER A 40 -22.05 11.97 -14.18
C SER A 40 -23.26 11.34 -13.50
N TYR A 41 -23.06 10.66 -12.37
CA TYR A 41 -24.09 9.83 -11.72
C TYR A 41 -24.57 10.35 -10.36
N LEU A 42 -23.84 11.26 -9.69
CA LEU A 42 -24.26 11.79 -8.39
C LEU A 42 -24.94 13.15 -8.54
N ASP A 43 -25.97 13.37 -7.71
CA ASP A 43 -26.59 14.68 -7.56
C ASP A 43 -25.59 15.70 -6.97
N PRO A 44 -25.75 17.00 -7.31
CA PRO A 44 -24.83 18.05 -6.85
C PRO A 44 -24.65 18.12 -5.33
N GLU A 45 -25.71 17.85 -4.56
CA GLU A 45 -25.67 17.85 -3.09
C GLU A 45 -24.80 16.70 -2.55
N VAL A 46 -24.95 15.50 -3.10
CA VAL A 46 -24.19 14.31 -2.71
C VAL A 46 -22.72 14.46 -3.13
N GLN A 47 -22.47 15.09 -4.28
CA GLN A 47 -21.13 15.39 -4.76
C GLN A 47 -20.38 16.33 -3.78
N GLY A 48 -21.04 17.36 -3.26
CA GLY A 48 -20.47 18.26 -2.25
C GLY A 48 -20.08 17.52 -0.96
N LEU A 49 -20.95 16.62 -0.48
CA LEU A 49 -20.65 15.76 0.67
C LEU A 49 -19.47 14.83 0.40
N TYR A 50 -19.45 14.18 -0.77
CA TYR A 50 -18.36 13.28 -1.17
C TYR A 50 -17.00 13.98 -1.11
N TYR A 51 -16.88 15.17 -1.71
CA TYR A 51 -15.60 15.89 -1.70
C TYR A 51 -15.21 16.39 -0.30
N THR A 52 -16.19 16.74 0.54
CA THR A 52 -15.93 17.12 1.93
C THR A 52 -15.33 15.94 2.71
N PHE A 53 -15.92 14.75 2.61
CA PHE A 53 -15.36 13.55 3.22
C PHE A 53 -13.99 13.19 2.62
N LEU A 54 -13.82 13.34 1.31
CA LEU A 54 -12.53 13.10 0.65
C LEU A 54 -11.44 14.02 1.19
N SER A 55 -11.74 15.32 1.40
CA SER A 55 -10.80 16.26 2.01
C SER A 55 -10.43 15.88 3.45
N LEU A 56 -11.40 15.39 4.24
CA LEU A 56 -11.12 14.87 5.58
C LEU A 56 -10.24 13.62 5.53
N MET A 57 -10.53 12.67 4.63
CA MET A 57 -9.71 11.47 4.45
C MET A 57 -8.30 11.80 3.96
N ALA A 58 -8.12 12.86 3.17
CA ALA A 58 -6.80 13.31 2.71
C ALA A 58 -5.89 13.77 3.86
N LEU A 59 -6.43 14.04 5.05
CA LEU A 59 -5.64 14.32 6.26
C LEU A 59 -5.09 13.04 6.91
N GLN A 60 -5.66 11.86 6.63
CA GLN A 60 -5.25 10.60 7.25
C GLN A 60 -3.75 10.31 7.10
N PRO A 61 -3.11 10.44 5.92
CA PRO A 61 -1.67 10.21 5.78
C PRO A 61 -0.80 11.14 6.64
N PHE A 62 -1.30 12.34 6.96
CA PHE A 62 -0.60 13.28 7.86
C PHE A 62 -0.66 12.81 9.31
N VAL A 63 -1.79 12.25 9.74
CA VAL A 63 -1.95 11.67 11.08
C VAL A 63 -1.08 10.41 11.23
N GLU A 64 -1.03 9.59 10.19
CA GLU A 64 -0.19 8.39 10.16
C GLU A 64 1.32 8.69 10.02
N LEU A 65 1.70 9.92 9.67
CA LEU A 65 3.10 10.37 9.51
C LEU A 65 3.98 9.43 8.67
N GLY A 66 3.39 8.77 7.67
CA GLY A 66 4.11 7.83 6.80
C GLY A 66 4.46 6.49 7.46
N PHE A 67 3.79 6.10 8.56
CA PHE A 67 3.97 4.81 9.22
C PHE A 67 3.95 3.62 8.26
N CYS A 68 2.96 3.58 7.35
CA CYS A 68 2.85 2.56 6.32
C CYS A 68 4.08 2.48 5.40
N ILE A 69 4.71 3.63 5.10
CA ILE A 69 5.91 3.69 4.26
C ILE A 69 7.08 3.05 5.01
N VAL A 70 7.30 3.42 6.28
CA VAL A 70 8.40 2.89 7.11
C VAL A 70 8.29 1.37 7.28
N ILE A 71 7.07 0.87 7.57
CA ILE A 71 6.81 -0.58 7.69
C ILE A 71 7.16 -1.28 6.38
N THR A 72 6.69 -0.75 5.25
CA THR A 72 6.91 -1.36 3.94
C THR A 72 8.41 -1.41 3.60
N GLN A 73 9.15 -0.33 3.88
CA GLN A 73 10.59 -0.27 3.64
C GLN A 73 11.36 -1.25 4.53
N PHE A 74 11.06 -1.29 5.84
CA PHE A 74 11.70 -2.22 6.76
C PHE A 74 11.39 -3.67 6.40
N ALA A 75 10.13 -3.97 6.11
CA ALA A 75 9.71 -5.30 5.68
C ALA A 75 10.42 -5.71 4.38
N SER A 76 10.55 -4.80 3.41
CA SER A 76 11.26 -5.07 2.15
C SER A 76 12.74 -5.36 2.37
N HIS A 77 13.39 -4.62 3.28
CA HIS A 77 14.79 -4.83 3.64
C HIS A 77 15.02 -6.21 4.28
N GLU A 78 14.20 -6.58 5.28
CA GLU A 78 14.32 -7.90 5.93
C GLU A 78 13.92 -9.04 4.95
N TRP A 79 12.93 -8.81 4.10
CA TRP A 79 12.49 -9.78 3.09
C TRP A 79 13.54 -10.08 2.01
N ALA A 80 14.46 -9.15 1.73
CA ALA A 80 15.55 -9.39 0.78
C ALA A 80 16.47 -10.55 1.21
N SER A 81 16.54 -10.86 2.52
CA SER A 81 17.29 -11.99 3.08
C SER A 81 16.46 -13.27 3.23
N LEU A 82 15.19 -13.25 2.79
CA LEU A 82 14.23 -14.34 2.92
C LEU A 82 13.76 -14.82 1.54
N LYS A 83 13.34 -16.08 1.46
CA LYS A 83 12.77 -16.68 0.26
C LYS A 83 11.60 -17.58 0.63
N LEU A 84 10.63 -17.69 -0.28
CA LEU A 84 9.55 -18.67 -0.16
C LEU A 84 9.99 -19.99 -0.79
N ASN A 85 10.01 -21.05 -0.01
CA ASN A 85 10.30 -22.40 -0.49
C ASN A 85 9.07 -22.98 -1.24
N SER A 86 9.26 -24.05 -2.01
CA SER A 86 8.21 -24.68 -2.83
C SER A 86 6.99 -25.18 -2.02
N CYS A 87 7.17 -25.41 -0.71
CA CYS A 87 6.09 -25.75 0.24
C CYS A 87 5.41 -24.51 0.85
N GLY A 88 5.70 -23.29 0.39
CA GLY A 88 5.16 -22.05 0.94
C GLY A 88 5.73 -21.63 2.29
N SER A 89 6.78 -22.31 2.77
CA SER A 89 7.48 -21.95 4.01
C SER A 89 8.51 -20.85 3.75
N ILE A 90 8.64 -19.93 4.71
CA ILE A 90 9.65 -18.86 4.65
C ILE A 90 10.99 -19.45 5.11
N ASP A 91 11.97 -19.41 4.22
CA ASP A 91 13.33 -19.92 4.41
C ASP A 91 14.34 -18.78 4.23
N GLY A 92 15.53 -18.89 4.82
CA GLY A 92 16.55 -17.84 4.84
C GLY A 92 17.06 -17.50 6.24
N ASP A 93 17.47 -16.26 6.46
CA ASP A 93 18.04 -15.84 7.75
C ASP A 93 17.00 -15.89 8.89
N GLU A 94 17.29 -16.67 9.93
CA GLU A 94 16.39 -16.80 11.09
C GLU A 94 16.21 -15.45 11.81
N GLY A 95 17.26 -14.62 11.86
CA GLY A 95 17.23 -13.29 12.46
C GLY A 95 16.25 -12.37 11.75
N ALA A 96 16.35 -12.27 10.42
CA ALA A 96 15.46 -11.47 9.58
C ALA A 96 13.99 -11.93 9.72
N ARG A 97 13.76 -13.24 9.75
CA ARG A 97 12.42 -13.81 9.98
C ARG A 97 11.84 -13.38 11.33
N MET A 98 12.62 -13.47 12.41
CA MET A 98 12.17 -13.07 13.75
C MET A 98 11.88 -11.56 13.84
N ARG A 99 12.71 -10.73 13.19
CA ARG A 99 12.50 -9.27 13.12
C ARG A 99 11.23 -8.92 12.35
N LEU A 100 10.97 -9.58 11.23
CA LEU A 100 9.75 -9.37 10.46
C LEU A 100 8.49 -9.76 11.24
N ILE A 101 8.53 -10.88 11.99
CA ILE A 101 7.42 -11.27 12.89
C ILE A 101 7.25 -10.25 14.02
N SER A 102 8.35 -9.75 14.59
CA SER A 102 8.31 -8.72 15.63
C SER A 102 7.69 -7.42 15.12
N LEU A 103 8.08 -6.97 13.91
CA LEU A 103 7.46 -5.84 13.23
C LEU A 103 5.96 -6.09 13.02
N GLY A 104 5.57 -7.25 12.52
CA GLY A 104 4.16 -7.61 12.33
C GLY A 104 3.35 -7.52 13.62
N ARG A 105 3.90 -8.00 14.75
CA ARG A 105 3.26 -7.86 16.07
C ARG A 105 3.16 -6.41 16.52
N LEU A 106 4.19 -5.59 16.27
CA LEU A 106 4.17 -4.16 16.58
C LEU A 106 3.06 -3.44 15.79
N VAL A 107 2.99 -3.68 14.48
CA VAL A 107 1.97 -3.11 13.59
C VAL A 107 0.58 -3.56 14.04
N PHE A 108 0.39 -4.85 14.32
CA PHE A 108 -0.88 -5.38 14.80
C PHE A 108 -1.32 -4.74 16.12
N LYS A 109 -0.41 -4.60 17.09
CA LYS A 109 -0.70 -3.90 18.35
C LYS A 109 -1.11 -2.44 18.13
N TRP A 110 -0.46 -1.76 17.19
CA TRP A 110 -0.80 -0.39 16.81
C TRP A 110 -2.18 -0.30 16.15
N CYS A 111 -2.49 -1.18 15.20
CA CYS A 111 -3.80 -1.21 14.55
C CYS A 111 -4.92 -1.51 15.54
N VAL A 112 -4.74 -2.51 16.40
CA VAL A 112 -5.73 -2.85 17.45
C VAL A 112 -5.91 -1.67 18.42
N GLY A 113 -4.81 -1.03 18.85
CA GLY A 113 -4.87 0.15 19.69
C GLY A 113 -5.67 1.29 19.03
N SER A 114 -5.37 1.60 17.77
CA SER A 114 -6.09 2.61 16.99
C SER A 114 -7.58 2.27 16.84
N SER A 115 -7.92 1.02 16.52
CA SER A 115 -9.31 0.57 16.40
C SER A 115 -10.08 0.69 17.72
N ILE A 116 -9.47 0.32 18.85
CA ILE A 116 -10.10 0.46 20.17
C ILE A 116 -10.33 1.94 20.49
N ILE A 117 -9.35 2.80 20.25
CA ILE A 117 -9.48 4.25 20.46
C ILE A 117 -10.63 4.82 19.62
N PHE A 118 -10.74 4.43 18.35
CA PHE A 118 -11.82 4.88 17.47
C PHE A 118 -13.20 4.44 17.99
N VAL A 119 -13.35 3.17 18.37
CA VAL A 119 -14.61 2.64 18.92
C VAL A 119 -14.99 3.29 20.26
N LEU A 120 -14.01 3.73 21.06
CA LEU A 120 -14.29 4.43 22.32
C LEU A 120 -14.64 5.91 22.13
N LEU A 121 -14.15 6.54 21.05
CA LEU A 121 -14.39 7.95 20.76
C LEU A 121 -15.71 8.21 20.02
N VAL A 122 -16.19 7.22 19.26
CA VAL A 122 -17.46 7.24 18.52
C VAL A 122 -18.60 6.72 19.38
#